data_AF-A0A6I5ZSF7-F1
#
_entry.id   AF-A0A6I5ZSF7-F1
#
_cell.length_a   1.000
_cell.length_b   1.000
_cell.length_c   1.000
_cell.angle_alpha   90.00
_cell.angle_beta   90.00
_cell.angle_gamma   90.00
#
_symmetry.space_group_name_H-M   'P 1'
#
loop_
_entity.id
_entity.type
_entity.pdbx_description
1 polymer ?
#
loop_
_entity_poly.entity_id
_entity_poly.type
_entity_poly.pdbx_seq_one_letter_code
_entity_poly.pdbx_strand_id
1 'polypeptide(L)' 'MAGEEIRALCNELRRLGYYEFQIKEIIAGIAGNKKINQLSLEDQEKIKARLVEQINFARKCMQVRR' A
#
# COMPACT_ATOMS: atom_id res chain seq x y z
N MET A 1 -6.37 -13.42 5.91
CA MET A 1 -5.06 -13.24 6.58
C MET A 1 -4.52 -11.84 6.25
N ALA A 2 -3.82 -11.14 7.15
CA ALA A 2 -3.40 -9.75 6.95
C ALA A 2 -2.56 -9.50 5.68
N GLY A 3 -1.81 -10.51 5.21
CA GLY A 3 -1.08 -10.46 3.94
C GLY A 3 -1.97 -10.39 2.69
N GLU A 4 -3.20 -10.92 2.74
CA GLU A 4 -4.14 -10.88 1.61
C GLU A 4 -4.71 -9.47 1.43
N GLU A 5 -5.00 -8.77 2.52
CA GLU A 5 -5.51 -7.39 2.48
C GLU A 5 -4.45 -6.43 1.95
N ILE A 6 -3.20 -6.53 2.42
CA ILE A 6 -2.09 -5.71 1.88
C ILE A 6 -1.93 -5.99 0.38
N ARG A 7 -2.00 -7.25 -0.05
CA ARG A 7 -1.91 -7.62 -1.47
C ARG A 7 -3.07 -7.03 -2.29
N ALA A 8 -4.28 -6.99 -1.74
CA ALA A 8 -5.43 -6.37 -2.38
C ALA A 8 -5.22 -4.85 -2.57
N LEU A 9 -4.72 -4.15 -1.53
CA LEU A 9 -4.41 -2.71 -1.61
C LEU A 9 -3.31 -2.43 -2.65
N CYS A 10 -2.27 -3.26 -2.70
CA CYS A 10 -1.21 -3.16 -3.72
C CYS A 10 -1.76 -3.35 -5.14
N ASN A 11 -2.68 -4.30 -5.33
CA ASN A 11 -3.35 -4.49 -6.62
C ASN A 11 -4.19 -3.29 -7.01
N GLU A 12 -4.85 -2.65 -6.05
CA GLU A 12 -5.63 -1.46 -6.31
C GLU A 12 -4.75 -0.27 -6.71
N LEU A 13 -3.64 -0.03 -6.00
CA LEU A 13 -2.65 0.98 -6.40
C LEU A 13 -2.12 0.74 -7.81
N ARG A 14 -1.85 -0.51 -8.18
CA ARG A 14 -1.47 -0.87 -9.56
C ARG A 14 -2.54 -0.47 -10.58
N ARG A 15 -3.82 -0.71 -10.29
CA ARG A 15 -4.94 -0.28 -11.15
C ARG A 15 -5.06 1.25 -11.23
N LEU A 16 -4.65 1.96 -10.17
CA LEU A 16 -4.59 3.42 -10.14
C LEU A 16 -3.34 4.00 -10.83
N GLY A 17 -2.48 3.15 -11.39
CA GLY A 17 -1.31 3.55 -12.17
C GLY A 17 0.01 3.62 -11.38
N TYR A 18 0.04 3.12 -10.14
CA TYR A 18 1.29 3.01 -9.38
C TYR A 18 2.11 1.84 -9.88
N TYR A 19 3.41 2.07 -10.01
CA TYR A 19 4.36 1.02 -10.38
C TYR A 19 4.75 0.17 -9.17
N GLU A 20 5.17 -1.07 -9.46
CA GLU A 20 5.55 -2.02 -8.41
C GLU A 20 6.68 -1.52 -7.52
N PHE A 21 7.65 -0.77 -8.07
CA PHE A 21 8.74 -0.21 -7.27
C PHE A 21 8.23 0.82 -6.24
N GLN A 22 7.29 1.69 -6.62
CA GLN A 22 6.72 2.70 -5.71
C GLN A 22 5.97 2.03 -4.55
N ILE A 23 5.20 0.98 -4.86
CA ILE A 23 4.46 0.22 -3.86
C ILE A 23 5.45 -0.48 -2.90
N LYS A 24 6.54 -1.05 -3.44
CA LYS A 24 7.61 -1.65 -2.62
C LYS A 24 8.29 -0.63 -1.73
N GLU A 25 8.57 0.59 -2.21
CA GLU A 25 9.14 1.66 -1.41
C GLU A 25 8.23 2.08 -0.25
N ILE A 26 6.92 2.21 -0.50
CA ILE A 26 5.93 2.52 0.55
C ILE A 26 5.95 1.46 1.64
N ILE A 27 5.97 0.18 1.25
CA ILE A 27 5.99 -0.94 2.19
C ILE A 27 7.35 -0.99 2.92
N ALA A 28 8.46 -0.86 2.20
CA ALA A 28 9.81 -0.90 2.77
C ALA A 28 10.07 0.25 3.73
N GLY A 29 9.43 1.42 3.54
CA GLY A 29 9.51 2.54 4.47
C GLY A 29 8.98 2.22 5.87
N ILE A 30 8.14 1.19 6.02
CA ILE A 30 7.57 0.76 7.30
C ILE A 30 8.13 -0.61 7.72
N ALA A 31 8.16 -1.57 6.79
CA ALA A 31 8.63 -2.93 7.04
C ALA A 31 10.17 -3.03 7.14
N GLY A 32 10.90 -2.04 6.61
CA GLY A 32 12.32 -2.15 6.34
C GLY A 32 12.61 -3.34 5.42
N ASN A 33 13.57 -4.18 5.82
CA ASN A 33 13.92 -5.42 5.13
C ASN A 33 13.13 -6.65 5.58
N LYS A 34 12.16 -6.50 6.49
CA LYS A 34 11.39 -7.64 7.02
C LYS A 34 10.32 -8.07 6.02
N LYS A 35 10.07 -9.38 5.92
CA LYS A 35 8.94 -9.90 5.14
C LYS A 35 7.63 -9.54 5.84
N ILE A 36 6.57 -9.27 5.08
CA ILE A 36 5.23 -8.92 5.62
C ILE A 36 4.75 -9.94 6.66
N ASN A 37 5.01 -11.23 6.43
CA ASN A 37 4.62 -12.30 7.35
C ASN A 37 5.41 -12.34 8.67
N GLN A 38 6.49 -11.57 8.78
CA GLN A 38 7.34 -11.43 9.97
C GLN A 38 7.12 -10.08 10.67
N LEU A 39 6.20 -9.25 10.16
CA LEU A 39 5.85 -7.98 10.78
C LEU A 39 4.90 -8.19 11.94
N SER A 40 5.01 -7.30 12.92
CA SER A 40 4.01 -7.20 13.98
C SER A 40 2.66 -6.80 13.39
N LEU A 41 1.57 -7.11 14.10
CA LEU A 41 0.23 -6.67 13.69
C LEU A 41 0.16 -5.14 13.56
N GLU A 42 0.84 -4.41 14.45
CA GLU A 42 0.92 -2.95 14.42
C GLU A 42 1.59 -2.44 13.14
N ASP A 43 2.72 -3.03 12.72
CA ASP A 43 3.40 -2.65 11.49
C ASP A 43 2.55 -2.97 10.25
N GLN A 44 1.83 -4.10 10.27
CA GLN A 44 0.90 -4.45 9.19
C GLN A 44 -0.26 -3.45 9.09
N GLU A 45 -0.81 -3.01 10.22
CA GLU A 45 -1.84 -1.96 10.23
C GLU A 45 -1.31 -0.62 9.72
N LYS A 46 -0.09 -0.22 10.11
CA LYS A 46 0.57 0.98 9.57
C LYS A 46 0.74 0.92 8.06
N ILE A 47 1.17 -0.23 7.52
CA ILE A 47 1.30 -0.44 6.07
C ILE A 47 -0.06 -0.31 5.40
N LYS A 48 -1.10 -0.96 5.93
CA LYS A 48 -2.46 -0.86 5.38
C LYS A 48 -2.94 0.59 5.36
N ALA A 49 -2.82 1.30 6.47
CA ALA A 49 -3.22 2.70 6.57
C ALA A 49 -2.49 3.57 5.54
N ARG A 50 -1.18 3.36 5.37
CA ARG A 50 -0.38 4.11 4.38
C ARG A 50 -0.80 3.81 2.95
N LEU A 51 -1.07 2.55 2.61
CA LEU A 51 -1.54 2.17 1.27
C LEU A 51 -2.94 2.73 0.98
N VAL A 52 -3.85 2.70 1.96
CA VAL A 52 -5.20 3.29 1.86
C VAL A 52 -5.12 4.80 1.63
N GLU A 53 -4.22 5.50 2.32
CA GLU A 53 -4.00 6.93 2.09
C GLU A 53 -3.55 7.22 0.65
N GLN A 54 -2.62 6.44 0.12
CA GLN A 54 -2.15 6.57 -1.26
C GLN A 54 -3.26 6.29 -2.28
N ILE A 55 -4.08 5.27 -2.02
CA ILE A 55 -5.27 4.97 -2.85
C ILE A 55 -6.23 6.16 -2.86
N ASN A 56 -6.55 6.71 -1.68
CA ASN A 56 -7.47 7.83 -1.55
C ASN A 56 -6.92 9.08 -2.25
N PHE A 57 -5.61 9.32 -2.13
CA PHE A 57 -4.93 10.41 -2.85
C PHE A 57 -5.04 10.22 -4.36
N ALA A 58 -4.68 9.04 -4.87
CA ALA A 58 -4.74 8.71 -6.29
C ALA A 58 -6.16 8.84 -6.88
N ARG A 59 -7.17 8.35 -6.15
CA ARG A 59 -8.59 8.50 -6.51
C ARG A 59 -9.00 9.97 -6.59
N LYS A 60 -8.61 10.79 -5.60
CA LYS A 60 -8.86 12.24 -5.64
C LYS A 60 -8.19 12.92 -6.82
N CYS A 61 -6.93 12.58 -7.12
CA CYS A 61 -6.21 13.12 -8.28
C CYS A 61 -6.90 12.77 -9.61
N MET A 62 -7.43 11.55 -9.74
CA MET A 62 -8.21 11.17 -10.92
C MET A 62 -9.55 11.90 -11.00
N GLN A 63 -10.20 12.15 -9.86
CA GLN A 63 -11.48 12.83 -9.80
C GLN A 63 -11.39 14.32 -10.16
N VAL A 64 -10.29 14.99 -9.77
CA VAL A 64 -10.01 16.40 -10.12
C VAL A 64 -9.66 16.58 -11.60
N ARG A 65 -9.26 15.52 -12.31
CA ARG A 65 -8.94 15.54 -13.74
C ARG A 65 -10.15 15.35 -14.67
N ARG A 66 -11.37 15.22 -14.14
CA ARG A 66 -12.61 15.10 -14.91
C ARG A 66 -13.38 16.41 -14.99
#